data_AF-A0A953V514-F1
#
_entry.id   AF-A0A953V514-F1
#
_cell.length_a   1.000
_cell.length_b   1.000
_cell.length_c   1.000
_cell.angle_alpha   90.00
_cell.angle_beta   90.00
_cell.angle_gamma   90.00
#
_symmetry.space_group_name_H-M   'P 1'
#
loop_
_entity.id
_entity.type
_entity.pdbx_description
1 polymer ?
#
loop_
_entity_poly.entity_id
_entity_poly.type
_entity_poly.pdbx_seq_one_letter_code
_entity_poly.pdbx_strand_id
1 'polypeptide(L)' 'MKTSVEYDAFTNLVDRVLAVPHSVIQQRVEEHRKQAALNPNRPGPKPKQKRKAVKPSAS' A
#
# COMPACT_ATOMS: atom_id res chain seq x y z
N MET A 1 -32.16 4.17 24.33
CA MET A 1 -32.55 5.19 23.32
C MET A 1 -32.62 4.50 21.96
N LYS A 2 -33.61 4.79 21.12
CA LYS A 2 -33.67 4.25 19.76
C LYS A 2 -32.79 5.14 18.86
N THR A 3 -31.75 4.56 18.26
CA THR A 3 -30.92 5.19 17.24
C THR A 3 -31.56 5.04 15.86
N SER A 4 -31.16 5.89 14.91
CA SER A 4 -31.61 5.75 13.52
C SER A 4 -30.78 4.67 12.81
N VAL A 5 -31.34 4.08 11.75
CA VAL A 5 -30.66 3.02 10.98
C VAL A 5 -29.35 3.52 10.38
N GLU A 6 -29.32 4.78 9.95
CA GLU A 6 -28.14 5.44 9.38
C GLU A 6 -27.06 5.64 10.44
N TYR A 7 -27.45 6.00 11.66
CA TYR A 7 -26.54 6.16 12.78
C TYR A 7 -25.84 4.84 13.12
N ASP A 8 -26.61 3.74 13.18
CA ASP A 8 -26.06 2.41 13.47
C ASP A 8 -25.15 1.91 12.34
N ALA A 9 -25.47 2.21 11.07
CA ALA A 9 -24.61 1.85 9.95
C ALA A 9 -23.25 2.59 10.01
N PHE A 10 -23.28 3.88 10.36
CA PHE A 10 -22.08 4.70 10.50
C PHE A 10 -21.19 4.22 11.65
N THR A 11 -21.74 4.02 12.84
CA THR A 11 -20.96 3.55 14.01
C THR A 11 -20.35 2.19 13.76
N ASN A 12 -21.10 1.24 13.19
CA ASN A 12 -20.56 -0.08 12.83
C ASN A 12 -19.40 0.00 11.82
N LEU A 13 -19.45 0.93 10.88
CA LEU A 13 -18.35 1.16 9.93
C LEU A 13 -17.12 1.71 10.66
N VAL A 14 -17.30 2.77 11.46
CA VAL A 14 -16.23 3.42 12.21
C VAL A 14 -15.56 2.42 13.16
N ASP A 15 -16.35 1.63 13.88
CA ASP A 15 -15.85 0.59 14.77
C ASP A 15 -14.99 -0.43 14.02
N ARG A 16 -15.41 -0.89 12.84
CA ARG A 16 -14.60 -1.81 12.03
C ARG A 16 -13.31 -1.19 11.54
N VAL A 17 -13.34 0.08 11.14
CA VAL A 17 -12.16 0.81 10.67
C VAL A 17 -11.16 1.02 11.80
N LEU A 18 -11.64 1.34 13.01
CA LEU A 18 -10.82 1.56 14.19
C LEU A 18 -10.44 0.25 14.92
N ALA A 19 -11.16 -0.85 14.69
CA ALA A 19 -10.94 -2.14 15.32
C ALA A 19 -9.63 -2.81 14.89
N VAL A 20 -8.97 -2.34 13.82
CA VAL A 20 -7.64 -2.82 13.44
C VAL A 20 -6.60 -1.83 13.96
N PRO A 21 -5.86 -2.18 15.03
CA PRO A 21 -4.77 -1.34 15.50
C PRO A 21 -3.70 -1.18 14.41
N HIS A 22 -3.08 0.00 14.36
CA HIS A 22 -1.99 0.28 13.43
C HIS A 22 -0.85 -0.76 13.50
N SER A 23 -0.60 -1.32 14.69
CA SER A 23 0.38 -2.40 14.90
C SER A 23 0.09 -3.66 14.08
N VAL A 24 -1.18 -4.03 13.91
CA VAL A 24 -1.59 -5.20 13.10
C VAL A 24 -1.34 -4.94 11.62
N ILE A 25 -1.56 -3.71 11.17
CA ILE A 25 -1.24 -3.32 9.78
C ILE A 25 0.26 -3.45 9.53
N GLN A 26 1.09 -2.99 10.48
CA GLN A 26 2.55 -3.13 10.38
C GLN A 26 2.99 -4.59 10.33
N GLN A 27 2.45 -5.44 11.21
CA GLN A 27 2.73 -6.88 11.19
C GLN A 27 2.40 -7.51 9.83
N ARG A 28 1.22 -7.22 9.28
CA ARG A 28 0.82 -7.71 7.95
C ARG A 28 1.74 -7.23 6.83
N VAL A 29 2.17 -5.96 6.88
CA VAL A 29 3.13 -5.41 5.92
C VAL A 29 4.48 -6.11 6.02
N GLU A 30 4.96 -6.40 7.23
CA GLU A 30 6.20 -7.15 7.44
C GLU A 30 6.11 -8.59 6.94
N GLU A 31 5.02 -9.28 7.22
CA GLU A 31 4.77 -10.63 6.69
C GLU A 31 4.76 -10.64 5.16
N HIS A 32 4.04 -9.71 4.53
CA HIS A 32 4.05 -9.56 3.07
C HIS A 32 5.46 -9.27 2.53
N ARG A 33 6.25 -8.44 3.21
CA ARG A 33 7.64 -8.14 2.81
C ARG A 33 8.53 -9.37 2.91
N LYS A 34 8.38 -10.18 3.97
CA LYS A 34 9.11 -11.45 4.15
C LYS A 34 8.76 -12.44 3.05
N GLN A 35 7.47 -12.65 2.79
CA GLN A 35 7.02 -13.52 1.70
C GLN A 35 7.52 -13.05 0.33
N ALA A 36 7.46 -11.74 0.07
CA ALA A 36 7.98 -11.18 -1.17
C ALA A 36 9.51 -11.35 -1.30
N ALA A 37 10.27 -11.30 -0.20
CA ALA A 37 11.72 -11.51 -0.20
C ALA A 37 12.12 -12.96 -0.54
N LEU A 38 11.26 -13.92 -0.25
CA LEU A 38 11.48 -15.33 -0.61
C LEU A 38 11.14 -15.64 -2.08
N ASN A 39 10.48 -14.73 -2.81
CA ASN A 39 10.11 -14.95 -4.19
C ASN A 39 11.35 -14.87 -5.12
N PRO A 40 11.77 -15.97 -5.77
CA PRO A 40 12.93 -15.96 -6.67
C PRO A 40 12.71 -15.10 -7.93
N ASN A 41 11.45 -14.84 -8.29
CA ASN A 41 11.07 -13.99 -9.41
C ASN A 41 10.75 -12.55 -8.97
N ARG A 42 11.16 -12.13 -7.76
CA ARG A 42 10.91 -10.77 -7.30
C ARG A 42 11.62 -9.77 -8.22
N PRO A 43 10.90 -8.86 -8.90
CA PRO A 43 11.54 -7.88 -9.74
C PRO A 43 12.44 -6.99 -8.89
N GLY A 44 13.69 -6.83 -9.32
CA GLY A 44 14.61 -5.86 -8.75
C GLY A 44 14.09 -4.43 -8.93
N PRO A 45 14.72 -3.44 -8.28
CA PRO A 45 14.43 -2.03 -8.51
C PRO A 45 14.45 -1.73 -10.02
N LYS A 46 13.41 -1.05 -10.52
CA LYS A 46 13.32 -0.71 -11.95
C LYS A 46 14.60 0.05 -12.34
N PRO A 47 15.36 -0.43 -13.35
CA PRO A 47 16.58 0.24 -13.74
C PRO A 47 16.26 1.67 -14.16
N LYS A 48 17.02 2.64 -13.64
CA LYS A 48 16.91 4.03 -14.08
C LYS A 48 17.29 4.06 -15.57
N GLN A 49 16.34 4.42 -16.44
CA GLN A 49 16.66 4.65 -17.85
C GLN A 49 17.75 5.72 -17.92
N LYS A 50 18.90 5.38 -18.48
CA LYS A 50 19.88 6.39 -18.90
C LYS A 50 19.20 7.20 -20.00
N ARG A 51 18.79 8.44 -19.69
CA ARG A 51 18.38 9.39 -20.74
C ARG A 51 19.59 9.52 -21.67
N LYS A 52 19.46 9.11 -22.93
CA LYS A 52 20.50 9.40 -23.92
C LYS A 52 20.53 10.92 -24.06
N ALA A 53 21.68 11.52 -23.79
CA ALA A 53 21.89 12.94 -24.04
C ALA A 53 21.56 13.20 -25.51
N VAL A 54 20.55 14.04 -25.75
CA VAL A 54 20.23 14.54 -27.08
C VAL A 54 21.45 15.36 -27.50
N LYS A 55 22.26 14.83 -28.43
CA LYS A 55 23.30 15.64 -29.07
C LYS A 55 22.56 16.67 -29.92
N PRO A 56 22.80 17.99 -29.75
CA PRO A 56 22.21 18.96 -30.64
C PRO A 56 22.75 18.70 -32.06
N SER A 57 21.84 18.41 -32.99
CA SER A 57 22.15 18.29 -34.41
C SER A 57 22.52 19.69 -34.90
N ALA A 58 23.81 19.90 -35.16
CA ALA A 58 24.26 21.07 -35.90
C ALA A 58 23.99 20.83 -37.39
N SER A 59 23.14 21.66 -37.99
CA SER A 59 23.10 21.97 -39.42
C SER A 59 22.36 23.29 -39.59
#